data_AF-A0A7C1L563-F1
#
_entry.id   AF-A0A7C1L563-F1
#
_cell.length_a   1.000
_cell.length_b   1.000
_cell.length_c   1.000
_cell.angle_alpha   90.00
_cell.angle_beta   90.00
_cell.angle_gamma   90.00
#
_symmetry.space_group_name_H-M   'P 1'
#
loop_
_entity.id
_entity.type
_entity.pdbx_description
1 polymer ?
#
loop_
_entity_poly.entity_id
_entity_poly.type
_entity_poly.pdbx_seq_one_letter_code
_entity_poly.pdbx_strand_id
1 'polypeptide(L)'
;MGQSIKDVEIFEVGNWKDSEFTEAHLDEMVKAFDVFGFMPPLKLGHDENQKLLQRDGMPAAGWVERIYRVGRKLVADFKDIPDIVASAIKRGAYRQISSEVYFNFPSPDGTTTFSRVLRAVALLGADNPAVSTLKPIDPLALFKDNGTEYKVFNMDIKKQEIHLPELLIFADEGIRFVIGRLKGEDKTTTQSVSFDKNKWDESQAKKWLNDHNMRSDKVDVTENTIRFRQRDPDDFDKLRTITPGSENATDHGKDEEEKKKMKNNFEKKEKKMADKVEKKELDIEAVMKRMTDDFNQKLENQKKDFVKSLSDKDDQVKSLAIKLTDAETERDNEKISMNVDGWVKDGILKPANKSAVYTLLTNLTNAKTKTVKFADSENKPVETNVYDLAVKIFAGMEKTVEFGETAGNSKELSRDTNPSDEVNRKTKEYMSENKMEAEKYADALKIVLTDDPELKARYTAR
;
A
#
# COMPACT_ATOMS: atom_id res chain seq x y z
N MET A 1 -8.46 -9.17 3.43
CA MET A 1 -7.23 -9.86 2.98
C MET A 1 -6.40 -8.83 2.23
N GLY A 2 -5.08 -8.81 2.42
CA GLY A 2 -4.22 -7.89 1.68
C GLY A 2 -4.19 -8.23 0.18
N GLN A 3 -3.90 -7.24 -0.65
CA GLN A 3 -3.74 -7.39 -2.09
C GLN A 3 -2.35 -7.96 -2.41
N SER A 4 -2.22 -8.56 -3.59
CA SER A 4 -0.95 -9.07 -4.12
C SER A 4 -0.65 -8.46 -5.48
N ILE A 5 0.63 -8.33 -5.81
CA ILE A 5 1.12 -7.87 -7.12
C ILE A 5 2.22 -8.82 -7.56
N LYS A 6 2.13 -9.32 -8.79
CA LYS A 6 3.12 -10.26 -9.36
C LYS A 6 3.96 -9.58 -10.44
N ASP A 7 5.12 -10.14 -10.72
CA ASP A 7 6.00 -9.75 -11.84
C ASP A 7 6.50 -8.28 -11.80
N VAL A 8 6.83 -7.74 -10.62
CA VAL A 8 7.31 -6.36 -10.49
C VAL A 8 8.83 -6.28 -10.69
N GLU A 9 9.30 -5.48 -11.64
CA GLU A 9 10.73 -5.19 -11.79
C GLU A 9 11.22 -4.34 -10.60
N ILE A 10 12.17 -4.86 -9.81
CA ILE A 10 12.66 -4.18 -8.61
C ILE A 10 14.12 -3.72 -8.71
N PHE A 11 14.91 -4.30 -9.62
CA PHE A 11 16.31 -3.92 -9.83
C PHE A 11 16.82 -4.35 -11.21
N GLU A 12 17.88 -3.69 -11.71
CA GLU A 12 18.51 -4.02 -12.99
C GLU A 12 20.05 -3.97 -12.88
N VAL A 13 20.73 -4.87 -13.59
CA VAL A 13 22.20 -4.88 -13.75
C VAL A 13 22.70 -3.56 -14.32
N GLY A 14 23.74 -3.00 -13.70
CA GLY A 14 24.31 -1.72 -14.09
C GLY A 14 25.28 -1.17 -13.04
N ASN A 15 25.80 0.03 -13.29
CA ASN A 15 26.61 0.76 -12.31
C ASN A 15 25.70 1.74 -11.56
N TRP A 16 25.50 1.49 -10.28
CA TRP A 16 24.59 2.27 -9.43
C TRP A 16 25.31 2.66 -8.14
N LYS A 17 25.31 3.97 -7.81
CA LYS A 17 25.97 4.52 -6.61
C LYS A 17 27.38 3.96 -6.40
N ASP A 18 28.22 4.08 -7.43
CA ASP A 18 29.63 3.66 -7.44
C ASP A 18 29.86 2.16 -7.20
N SER A 19 28.83 1.32 -7.39
CA SER A 19 28.91 -0.13 -7.31
C SER A 19 28.45 -0.78 -8.61
N GLU A 20 29.22 -1.76 -9.09
CA GLU A 20 28.83 -2.58 -10.23
C GLU A 20 27.90 -3.72 -9.78
N PHE A 21 26.77 -3.85 -10.47
CA PHE A 21 25.84 -4.95 -10.32
C PHE A 21 25.86 -5.80 -11.59
N THR A 22 26.23 -7.07 -11.46
CA THR A 22 26.27 -8.07 -12.53
C THR A 22 25.12 -9.06 -12.38
N GLU A 23 24.88 -9.91 -13.39
CA GLU A 23 23.87 -10.98 -13.30
C GLU A 23 24.18 -11.97 -12.16
N ALA A 24 25.47 -12.22 -11.89
CA ALA A 24 25.90 -13.06 -10.79
C ALA A 24 25.51 -12.48 -9.42
N HIS A 25 25.56 -11.15 -9.26
CA HIS A 25 25.09 -10.48 -8.04
C HIS A 25 23.57 -10.65 -7.87
N LEU A 26 22.79 -10.60 -8.95
CA LEU A 26 21.35 -10.85 -8.87
C LEU A 26 21.04 -12.31 -8.52
N ASP A 27 21.76 -13.27 -9.11
CA ASP A 27 21.63 -14.70 -8.76
C ASP A 27 21.98 -14.96 -7.29
N GLU A 28 22.97 -14.24 -6.76
CA GLU A 28 23.34 -14.31 -5.35
C GLU A 28 22.24 -13.72 -4.44
N MET A 29 21.60 -12.61 -4.83
CA MET A 29 20.47 -12.05 -4.09
C MET A 29 19.30 -13.03 -4.01
N VAL A 30 18.99 -13.73 -5.10
CA VAL A 30 17.93 -14.78 -5.13
C VAL A 30 18.30 -15.91 -4.18
N LYS A 31 19.54 -16.42 -4.23
CA LYS A 31 20.00 -17.47 -3.30
C LYS A 31 19.96 -17.02 -1.84
N ALA A 32 20.34 -15.78 -1.56
CA ALA A 32 20.29 -15.22 -0.23
C ALA A 32 18.84 -15.18 0.29
N PHE A 33 17.89 -14.77 -0.54
CA PHE A 33 16.47 -14.72 -0.17
C PHE A 33 15.95 -16.09 0.31
N ASP A 34 16.31 -17.17 -0.40
CA ASP A 34 15.94 -18.53 -0.02
C ASP A 34 16.61 -18.99 1.30
N VAL A 35 17.85 -18.56 1.54
CA VAL A 35 18.63 -18.95 2.74
C VAL A 35 18.17 -18.21 3.99
N PHE A 36 17.89 -16.92 3.89
CA PHE A 36 17.57 -16.10 5.05
C PHE A 36 16.12 -16.28 5.54
N GLY A 37 15.18 -16.62 4.66
CA GLY A 37 13.78 -16.89 5.01
C GLY A 37 13.01 -15.71 5.61
N PHE A 38 13.63 -14.52 5.78
CA PHE A 38 12.92 -13.30 6.12
C PHE A 38 12.30 -12.71 4.86
N MET A 39 11.12 -12.10 5.00
CA MET A 39 10.44 -11.40 3.92
C MET A 39 10.85 -9.92 3.96
N PRO A 40 11.61 -9.41 2.97
CA PRO A 40 11.91 -7.98 2.88
C PRO A 40 10.61 -7.16 2.86
N PRO A 41 10.50 -6.10 3.67
CA PRO A 41 9.29 -5.27 3.70
C PRO A 41 9.19 -4.35 2.49
N LEU A 42 7.95 -4.02 2.11
CA LEU A 42 7.65 -2.85 1.28
C LEU A 42 7.55 -1.61 2.16
N LYS A 43 8.09 -0.49 1.65
CA LYS A 43 8.00 0.82 2.31
C LYS A 43 7.57 1.93 1.37
N LEU A 44 7.16 3.07 1.92
CA LEU A 44 6.76 4.25 1.15
C LEU A 44 7.87 5.31 1.20
N GLY A 45 8.42 5.67 0.05
CA GLY A 45 9.46 6.70 -0.09
C GLY A 45 10.81 6.37 0.56
N HIS A 46 11.74 7.33 0.49
CA HIS A 46 13.09 7.22 1.08
C HIS A 46 13.42 8.29 2.14
N ASP A 47 12.54 9.26 2.41
CA ASP A 47 12.87 10.39 3.28
C ASP A 47 12.48 10.14 4.74
N GLU A 48 13.48 10.17 5.64
CA GLU A 48 13.32 10.06 7.09
C GLU A 48 12.51 11.24 7.68
N ASN A 49 12.36 12.35 6.95
CA ASN A 49 11.67 13.56 7.41
C ASN A 49 10.21 13.68 6.95
N GLN A 50 9.67 12.73 6.19
CA GLN A 50 8.26 12.74 5.79
C GLN A 50 7.33 12.28 6.94
N LYS A 51 7.04 13.22 7.86
CA LYS A 51 6.19 13.02 9.06
C LYS A 51 4.77 12.48 8.78
N LEU A 52 4.26 12.60 7.55
CA LEU A 52 2.96 12.05 7.16
C LEU A 52 2.95 10.52 7.03
N LEU A 53 4.10 9.90 6.77
CA LEU A 53 4.20 8.48 6.39
C LEU A 53 5.24 7.68 7.18
N GLN A 54 5.99 8.31 8.09
CA GLN A 54 6.97 7.62 8.94
C GLN A 54 6.89 8.14 10.38
N ARG A 55 5.84 7.72 11.09
CA ARG A 55 5.89 7.65 12.55
C ARG A 55 6.55 6.31 12.91
N ASP A 56 7.51 6.31 13.82
CA ASP A 56 8.15 5.06 14.26
C ASP A 56 7.12 3.97 14.59
N GLY A 57 7.34 2.76 14.08
CA GLY A 57 6.43 1.63 14.24
C GLY A 57 5.29 1.53 13.21
N MET A 58 5.34 2.24 12.07
CA MET A 58 4.33 2.07 11.02
C MET A 58 4.36 0.66 10.39
N PRO A 59 3.18 0.08 10.12
CA PRO A 59 3.08 -1.24 9.49
C PRO A 59 3.70 -1.20 8.08
N ALA A 60 4.32 -2.31 7.67
CA ALA A 60 4.87 -2.44 6.32
C ALA A 60 3.80 -2.17 5.26
N ALA A 61 4.20 -1.60 4.11
CA ALA A 61 3.31 -1.37 2.98
C ALA A 61 2.92 -2.67 2.23
N GLY A 62 3.40 -3.81 2.73
CA GLY A 62 3.31 -5.15 2.18
C GLY A 62 4.63 -5.89 2.38
N TRP A 63 4.74 -7.09 1.84
CA TRP A 63 5.92 -7.93 1.96
C TRP A 63 6.33 -8.48 0.60
N VAL A 64 7.63 -8.61 0.38
CA VAL A 64 8.17 -9.33 -0.77
C VAL A 64 8.00 -10.83 -0.52
N GLU A 65 7.16 -11.47 -1.33
CA GLU A 65 6.86 -12.89 -1.27
C GLU A 65 7.94 -13.76 -1.91
N ARG A 66 8.40 -13.34 -3.09
CA ARG A 66 9.39 -14.06 -3.87
C ARG A 66 10.21 -13.07 -4.67
N ILE A 67 11.48 -13.40 -4.92
CA ILE A 67 12.30 -12.74 -5.93
C ILE A 67 12.86 -13.77 -6.91
N TYR A 68 13.03 -13.37 -8.16
CA TYR A 68 13.59 -14.19 -9.22
C TYR A 68 14.23 -13.31 -10.29
N ARG A 69 15.18 -13.86 -11.04
CA ARG A 69 15.85 -13.13 -12.12
C ARG A 69 15.16 -13.37 -13.45
N VAL A 70 14.97 -12.30 -14.22
CA VAL A 70 14.52 -12.33 -15.61
C VAL A 70 15.54 -11.58 -16.46
N GLY A 71 16.43 -12.34 -17.11
CA GLY A 71 17.55 -11.78 -17.87
C GLY A 71 18.45 -10.91 -16.99
N ARG A 72 18.53 -9.62 -17.29
CA ARG A 72 19.33 -8.62 -16.57
C ARG A 72 18.59 -7.94 -15.40
N LYS A 73 17.38 -8.39 -15.06
CA LYS A 73 16.52 -7.75 -14.06
C LYS A 73 16.19 -8.69 -12.91
N LEU A 74 16.07 -8.11 -11.72
CA LEU A 74 15.51 -8.76 -10.55
C LEU A 74 14.01 -8.40 -10.47
N VAL A 75 13.18 -9.41 -10.39
CA VAL A 75 11.72 -9.32 -10.39
C VAL A 75 11.19 -9.88 -9.07
N ALA A 76 10.11 -9.30 -8.55
CA ALA A 76 9.53 -9.68 -7.29
C ALA A 76 8.01 -9.82 -7.34
N ASP A 77 7.50 -10.72 -6.50
CA ASP A 77 6.09 -10.85 -6.16
C ASP A 77 5.88 -10.23 -4.77
N PHE A 78 4.81 -9.45 -4.63
CA PHE A 78 4.43 -8.77 -3.40
C PHE A 78 3.11 -9.35 -2.87
N LYS A 79 3.00 -9.44 -1.56
CA LYS A 79 1.79 -9.89 -0.86
C LYS A 79 1.44 -9.00 0.33
N ASP A 80 0.24 -9.21 0.86
CA ASP A 80 -0.28 -8.54 2.06
C ASP A 80 -0.25 -7.00 1.97
N ILE A 81 -0.47 -6.47 0.76
CA ILE A 81 -0.50 -5.02 0.54
C ILE A 81 -1.83 -4.47 1.07
N PRO A 82 -1.82 -3.49 2.00
CA PRO A 82 -3.04 -2.87 2.50
C PRO A 82 -3.83 -2.18 1.39
N ASP A 83 -5.16 -2.22 1.45
CA ASP A 83 -6.03 -1.65 0.41
C ASP A 83 -5.78 -0.15 0.15
N ILE A 84 -5.37 0.59 1.18
CA ILE A 84 -5.00 2.01 1.06
C ILE A 84 -3.75 2.21 0.18
N VAL A 85 -2.76 1.33 0.32
CA VAL A 85 -1.52 1.34 -0.48
C VAL A 85 -1.82 0.87 -1.90
N ALA A 86 -2.55 -0.26 -2.04
CA ALA A 86 -2.97 -0.76 -3.35
C ALA A 86 -3.78 0.28 -4.13
N SER A 87 -4.67 1.00 -3.46
CA SER A 87 -5.45 2.09 -4.07
C SER A 87 -4.58 3.27 -4.50
N ALA A 88 -3.53 3.60 -3.74
CA ALA A 88 -2.57 4.63 -4.11
C ALA A 88 -1.75 4.24 -5.35
N ILE A 89 -1.29 2.98 -5.43
CA ILE A 89 -0.62 2.43 -6.62
C ILE A 89 -1.56 2.47 -7.83
N LYS A 90 -2.83 2.03 -7.68
CA LYS A 90 -3.84 2.08 -8.76
C LYS A 90 -4.06 3.48 -9.33
N ARG A 91 -4.02 4.50 -8.48
CA ARG A 91 -4.14 5.91 -8.88
C ARG A 91 -2.83 6.50 -9.42
N GLY A 92 -1.76 5.72 -9.49
CA GLY A 92 -0.45 6.17 -9.97
C GLY A 92 0.29 7.09 -8.99
N ALA A 93 -0.11 7.12 -7.71
CA ALA A 93 0.58 7.92 -6.69
C ALA A 93 1.94 7.32 -6.28
N TYR A 94 2.12 6.00 -6.48
CA TYR A 94 3.38 5.30 -6.35
C TYR A 94 3.62 4.49 -7.62
N ARG A 95 4.53 4.98 -8.47
CA ARG A 95 4.79 4.39 -9.80
C ARG A 95 6.17 3.78 -9.88
N GLN A 96 7.13 4.34 -9.17
CA GLN A 96 8.53 3.97 -9.27
C GLN A 96 8.91 3.04 -8.13
N ILE A 97 9.89 2.18 -8.38
CA ILE A 97 10.44 1.23 -7.41
C ILE A 97 11.90 1.55 -7.18
N SER A 98 12.35 1.37 -5.94
CA SER A 98 13.76 1.40 -5.59
C SER A 98 14.07 0.30 -4.58
N SER A 99 15.15 -0.45 -4.82
CA SER A 99 15.58 -1.53 -3.93
C SER A 99 16.68 -1.04 -2.99
N GLU A 100 16.61 -1.47 -1.74
CA GLU A 100 17.69 -1.33 -0.76
C GLU A 100 18.43 -2.64 -0.64
N VAL A 101 19.75 -2.57 -0.60
CA VAL A 101 20.63 -3.74 -0.66
C VAL A 101 21.61 -3.68 0.50
N TYR A 102 21.72 -4.77 1.26
CA TYR A 102 22.83 -4.99 2.17
C TYR A 102 24.04 -5.48 1.39
N PHE A 103 25.21 -5.01 1.80
CA PHE A 103 26.50 -5.39 1.22
C PHE A 103 27.25 -6.27 2.21
N ASN A 104 27.87 -7.35 1.71
CA ASN A 104 28.69 -8.29 2.49
C ASN A 104 27.97 -8.79 3.76
N PHE A 105 26.76 -9.31 3.57
CA PHE A 105 25.89 -9.73 4.67
C PHE A 105 26.11 -11.22 4.99
N PRO A 106 26.49 -11.57 6.23
CA PRO A 106 26.74 -12.95 6.62
C PRO A 106 25.44 -13.75 6.72
N SER A 107 25.48 -15.02 6.32
CA SER A 107 24.40 -15.99 6.52
C SER A 107 24.10 -16.20 8.01
N PRO A 108 22.89 -16.63 8.39
CA PRO A 108 22.51 -16.76 9.81
C PRO A 108 23.38 -17.77 10.57
N ASP A 109 23.91 -18.77 9.88
CA ASP A 109 24.84 -19.78 10.38
C ASP A 109 26.32 -19.33 10.31
N GLY A 110 26.60 -18.16 9.75
CA GLY A 110 27.93 -17.56 9.64
C GLY A 110 28.88 -18.25 8.66
N THR A 111 28.40 -19.22 7.86
CA THR A 111 29.27 -20.01 6.97
C THR A 111 29.56 -19.33 5.64
N THR A 112 28.66 -18.45 5.19
CA THR A 112 28.72 -17.82 3.87
C THR A 112 28.45 -16.33 4.00
N THR A 113 29.26 -15.51 3.36
CA THR A 113 28.98 -14.07 3.25
C THR A 113 28.42 -13.79 1.87
N PHE A 114 27.18 -13.31 1.81
CA PHE A 114 26.55 -12.90 0.56
C PHE A 114 26.98 -11.48 0.22
N SER A 115 27.51 -11.27 -0.99
CA SER A 115 27.99 -9.95 -1.39
C SER A 115 26.85 -8.93 -1.46
N ARG A 116 25.65 -9.36 -1.86
CA ARG A 116 24.44 -8.54 -1.97
C ARG A 116 23.22 -9.29 -1.43
N VAL A 117 22.42 -8.62 -0.61
CA VAL A 117 21.15 -9.17 -0.09
C VAL A 117 20.06 -8.10 -0.17
N LEU A 118 18.87 -8.46 -0.65
CA LEU A 118 17.74 -7.53 -0.69
C LEU A 118 17.28 -7.21 0.73
N ARG A 119 17.30 -5.92 1.09
CA ARG A 119 16.89 -5.42 2.39
C ARG A 119 15.42 -5.02 2.42
N ALA A 120 15.00 -4.21 1.45
CA ALA A 120 13.64 -3.66 1.37
C ALA A 120 13.37 -3.17 -0.05
N VAL A 121 12.09 -3.01 -0.38
CA VAL A 121 11.65 -2.38 -1.64
C VAL A 121 10.81 -1.14 -1.32
N ALA A 122 11.25 0.01 -1.79
CA ALA A 122 10.56 1.28 -1.62
C ALA A 122 9.65 1.56 -2.82
N LEU A 123 8.38 1.83 -2.52
CA LEU A 123 7.39 2.38 -3.43
C LEU A 123 7.58 3.91 -3.46
N LEU A 124 7.99 4.44 -4.61
CA LEU A 124 8.33 5.84 -4.78
C LEU A 124 7.20 6.64 -5.43
N GLY A 125 6.86 7.75 -4.78
CA GLY A 125 5.91 8.74 -5.28
C GLY A 125 6.62 9.84 -6.06
N ALA A 126 6.99 10.92 -5.38
CA ALA A 126 7.73 12.04 -5.98
C ALA A 126 9.26 11.84 -6.03
N ASP A 127 9.76 10.81 -5.34
CA ASP A 127 11.19 10.51 -5.27
C ASP A 127 11.68 9.84 -6.57
N ASN A 128 12.86 10.23 -7.06
CA ASN A 128 13.46 9.60 -8.23
C ASN A 128 14.15 8.26 -7.87
N PRO A 129 13.96 7.18 -8.64
CA PRO A 129 14.63 5.92 -8.40
C PRO A 129 16.12 6.01 -8.76
N ALA A 130 16.95 5.26 -8.03
CA ALA A 130 18.36 5.11 -8.38
C ALA A 130 18.56 4.38 -9.71
N VAL A 131 17.66 3.44 -10.02
CA VAL A 131 17.62 2.67 -11.28
C VAL A 131 16.47 3.22 -12.14
N SER A 132 16.76 4.16 -13.03
CA SER A 132 15.75 4.85 -13.84
C SER A 132 15.18 4.04 -15.01
N THR A 133 15.76 2.86 -15.30
CA THR A 133 15.39 1.98 -16.41
C THR A 133 14.29 0.98 -16.08
N LEU A 134 13.89 0.89 -14.80
CA LEU A 134 12.81 0.01 -14.37
C LEU A 134 11.47 0.47 -14.93
N LYS A 135 10.64 -0.49 -15.35
CA LYS A 135 9.27 -0.19 -15.73
C LYS A 135 8.50 0.30 -14.49
N PRO A 136 7.68 1.37 -14.64
CA PRO A 136 6.74 1.72 -13.59
C PRO A 136 5.83 0.54 -13.25
N ILE A 137 5.41 0.42 -11.99
CA ILE A 137 4.43 -0.58 -11.58
C ILE A 137 3.18 -0.39 -12.43
N ASP A 138 2.78 -1.44 -13.15
CA ASP A 138 1.56 -1.44 -13.92
C ASP A 138 0.35 -1.44 -12.96
N PRO A 139 -0.50 -0.40 -12.94
CA PRO A 139 -1.72 -0.38 -12.14
C PRO A 139 -2.64 -1.57 -12.41
N LEU A 140 -2.55 -2.18 -13.60
CA LEU A 140 -3.31 -3.37 -13.99
C LEU A 140 -2.79 -4.67 -13.36
N ALA A 141 -1.55 -4.70 -12.86
CA ALA A 141 -0.98 -5.87 -12.19
C ALA A 141 -1.71 -6.22 -10.87
N LEU A 142 -2.32 -5.21 -10.21
CA LEU A 142 -3.17 -5.38 -9.03
C LEU A 142 -4.53 -6.05 -9.29
N PHE A 143 -4.87 -6.31 -10.55
CA PHE A 143 -6.15 -6.93 -10.93
C PHE A 143 -5.99 -8.40 -11.37
N LYS A 144 -4.76 -8.93 -11.39
CA LYS A 144 -4.47 -10.29 -11.87
C LYS A 144 -4.73 -11.40 -10.84
N ASP A 145 -4.96 -11.08 -9.56
CA ASP A 145 -4.91 -12.08 -8.47
C ASP A 145 -6.25 -12.43 -7.80
N ASN A 146 -7.40 -12.10 -8.41
CA ASN A 146 -8.72 -12.40 -7.83
C ASN A 146 -9.50 -13.51 -8.54
N GLY A 147 -8.84 -14.58 -9.01
CA GLY A 147 -9.49 -15.84 -9.45
C GLY A 147 -10.57 -15.73 -10.52
N THR A 148 -10.81 -14.53 -11.03
CA THR A 148 -11.69 -14.26 -12.15
C THR A 148 -10.78 -14.39 -13.35
N GLU A 149 -10.85 -15.57 -13.95
CA GLU A 149 -10.43 -15.77 -15.32
C GLU A 149 -11.26 -14.79 -16.15
N TYR A 150 -10.79 -13.55 -16.28
CA TYR A 150 -11.23 -12.73 -17.38
C TYR A 150 -10.72 -13.49 -18.59
N LYS A 151 -11.64 -14.09 -19.35
CA LYS A 151 -11.43 -14.33 -20.76
C LYS A 151 -11.00 -12.99 -21.34
N VAL A 152 -9.71 -12.74 -21.36
CA VAL A 152 -9.10 -12.18 -22.54
C VAL A 152 -9.69 -13.05 -23.63
N PHE A 153 -10.51 -12.44 -24.50
CA PHE A 153 -10.71 -13.04 -25.80
C PHE A 153 -9.31 -13.02 -26.45
N ASN A 154 -8.45 -13.94 -26.03
CA ASN A 154 -7.62 -14.66 -26.95
C ASN A 154 -8.67 -15.27 -27.87
N MET A 155 -8.98 -14.55 -28.96
CA MET A 155 -9.31 -15.25 -30.17
C MET A 155 -8.25 -16.32 -30.25
N ASP A 156 -8.67 -17.58 -30.14
CA ASP A 156 -7.94 -18.68 -30.74
C ASP A 156 -7.77 -18.28 -32.20
N ILE A 157 -6.72 -17.51 -32.48
CA ILE A 157 -6.18 -17.38 -33.80
C ILE A 157 -5.51 -18.73 -33.99
N LYS A 158 -6.33 -19.72 -34.37
CA LYS A 158 -5.85 -20.83 -35.16
C LYS A 158 -4.93 -20.19 -36.20
N LYS A 159 -3.66 -20.60 -36.24
CA LYS A 159 -2.75 -20.34 -37.35
C LYS A 159 -3.48 -20.77 -38.62
N GLN A 160 -4.22 -19.86 -39.23
CA GLN A 160 -5.09 -20.16 -40.34
C GLN A 160 -4.39 -19.62 -41.57
N GLU A 161 -4.08 -20.55 -42.47
CA GLU A 161 -3.58 -20.34 -43.81
C GLU A 161 -4.26 -19.14 -44.48
N ILE A 162 -3.47 -18.12 -44.81
CA ILE A 162 -3.96 -16.94 -45.51
C ILE A 162 -4.30 -17.37 -46.94
N HIS A 163 -5.56 -17.18 -47.32
CA HIS A 163 -6.05 -17.42 -48.67
C HIS A 163 -5.63 -16.24 -49.57
N LEU A 164 -5.14 -16.54 -50.77
CA LEU A 164 -4.64 -15.56 -51.76
C LEU A 164 -5.46 -14.28 -52.02
N PRO A 165 -6.80 -14.22 -51.83
CA PRO A 165 -7.55 -13.01 -52.16
C PRO A 165 -7.26 -11.77 -51.31
N GLU A 166 -6.72 -11.92 -50.08
CA GLU A 166 -6.44 -10.77 -49.18
C GLU A 166 -5.10 -10.07 -49.48
N LEU A 167 -4.24 -10.66 -50.31
CA LEU A 167 -2.92 -10.11 -50.66
C LEU A 167 -2.96 -9.14 -51.86
N LEU A 168 -4.13 -8.88 -52.43
CA LEU A 168 -4.31 -8.21 -53.72
C LEU A 168 -4.31 -6.67 -53.70
N ILE A 169 -3.95 -6.03 -52.58
CA ILE A 169 -4.03 -4.56 -52.44
C ILE A 169 -2.66 -3.84 -52.52
N PHE A 170 -1.52 -4.54 -52.52
CA PHE A 170 -0.19 -3.90 -52.44
C PHE A 170 0.52 -3.68 -53.79
N ALA A 171 -0.21 -3.20 -54.79
CA ALA A 171 0.28 -3.12 -56.17
C ALA A 171 1.57 -2.30 -56.37
N ASP A 172 1.80 -1.32 -55.50
CA ASP A 172 2.78 -0.25 -55.77
C ASP A 172 3.88 -0.13 -54.69
N GLU A 173 3.84 -0.99 -53.68
CA GLU A 173 4.73 -0.84 -52.52
C GLU A 173 6.12 -1.47 -52.72
N GLY A 174 6.39 -2.16 -53.84
CA GLY A 174 7.69 -2.84 -54.04
C GLY A 174 7.85 -4.11 -53.20
N ILE A 175 6.72 -4.73 -52.84
CA ILE A 175 6.66 -6.01 -52.11
C ILE A 175 6.35 -7.14 -53.09
N ARG A 176 7.10 -8.23 -53.02
CA ARG A 176 6.92 -9.44 -53.83
C ARG A 176 6.74 -10.66 -52.94
N PHE A 177 5.87 -11.58 -53.34
CA PHE A 177 5.67 -12.84 -52.63
C PHE A 177 6.14 -13.99 -53.50
N VAL A 178 6.92 -14.90 -52.91
CA VAL A 178 7.16 -16.22 -53.49
C VAL A 178 6.14 -17.15 -52.86
N ILE A 179 5.29 -17.75 -53.68
CA ILE A 179 4.20 -18.62 -53.26
C ILE A 179 4.28 -19.96 -53.99
N GLY A 180 3.79 -21.03 -53.37
CA GLY A 180 3.72 -22.34 -54.01
C GLY A 180 2.75 -23.27 -53.31
N ARG A 181 2.55 -24.45 -53.87
CA ARG A 181 1.80 -25.52 -53.20
C ARG A 181 2.75 -26.38 -52.39
N LEU A 182 2.36 -26.68 -51.15
CA LEU A 182 3.08 -27.63 -50.31
C LEU A 182 2.88 -29.05 -50.87
N LYS A 183 3.88 -29.91 -50.68
CA LYS A 183 3.83 -31.32 -51.11
C LYS A 183 2.60 -32.02 -50.50
N GLY A 184 1.66 -32.42 -51.35
CA GLY A 184 0.42 -33.09 -50.93
C GLY A 184 -0.74 -32.15 -50.59
N GLU A 185 -0.60 -30.85 -50.78
CA GLU A 185 -1.67 -29.86 -50.59
C GLU A 185 -2.10 -29.22 -51.92
N ASP A 186 -3.39 -28.90 -52.03
CA ASP A 186 -3.97 -28.20 -53.18
C ASP A 186 -3.94 -26.66 -53.02
N LYS A 187 -3.74 -26.19 -51.79
CA LYS A 187 -3.67 -24.78 -51.44
C LYS A 187 -2.29 -24.19 -51.70
N THR A 188 -2.30 -22.89 -51.98
CA THR A 188 -1.07 -22.14 -52.24
C THR A 188 -0.70 -21.34 -51.00
N THR A 189 0.55 -21.49 -50.58
CA THR A 189 1.10 -20.96 -49.33
C THR A 189 2.30 -20.06 -49.65
N THR A 190 2.50 -19.02 -48.85
CA THR A 190 3.65 -18.12 -48.96
C THR A 190 4.92 -18.79 -48.47
N GLN A 191 5.92 -18.84 -49.35
CA GLN A 191 7.27 -19.33 -49.04
C GLN A 191 8.17 -18.19 -48.55
N SER A 192 8.15 -17.04 -49.22
CA SER A 192 8.90 -15.85 -48.78
C SER A 192 8.25 -14.54 -49.21
N VAL A 193 8.60 -13.47 -48.50
CA VAL A 193 8.22 -12.09 -48.81
C VAL A 193 9.50 -11.31 -49.08
N SER A 194 9.57 -10.58 -50.19
CA SER A 194 10.75 -9.80 -50.59
C SER A 194 10.37 -8.33 -50.77
N PHE A 195 11.14 -7.44 -50.17
CA PHE A 195 10.96 -5.99 -50.22
C PHE A 195 12.05 -5.36 -51.07
N ASP A 196 11.72 -4.36 -51.88
CA ASP A 196 12.68 -3.54 -52.63
C ASP A 196 13.46 -2.63 -51.67
N LYS A 197 14.79 -2.79 -51.62
CA LYS A 197 15.66 -2.05 -50.70
C LYS A 197 15.72 -0.54 -50.99
N ASN A 198 15.32 -0.12 -52.19
CA ASN A 198 15.20 1.31 -52.51
C ASN A 198 13.97 1.97 -51.88
N LYS A 199 12.97 1.17 -51.49
CA LYS A 199 11.72 1.64 -50.88
C LYS A 199 11.59 1.26 -49.40
N TRP A 200 12.28 0.22 -48.96
CA TRP A 200 12.15 -0.36 -47.62
C TRP A 200 13.51 -0.56 -46.96
N ASP A 201 13.59 -0.17 -45.69
CA ASP A 201 14.63 -0.66 -44.78
C ASP A 201 14.19 -1.94 -44.04
N GLU A 202 15.13 -2.62 -43.40
CA GLU A 202 14.87 -3.89 -42.71
C GLU A 202 13.89 -3.73 -41.53
N SER A 203 13.93 -2.61 -40.82
CA SER A 203 13.06 -2.32 -39.68
C SER A 203 11.61 -2.12 -40.14
N GLN A 204 11.42 -1.36 -41.22
CA GLN A 204 10.12 -1.16 -41.86
C GLN A 204 9.54 -2.48 -42.38
N ALA A 205 10.37 -3.30 -43.03
CA ALA A 205 9.96 -4.60 -43.54
C ALA A 205 9.57 -5.57 -42.40
N LYS A 206 10.35 -5.61 -41.31
CA LYS A 206 10.02 -6.41 -40.12
C LYS A 206 8.71 -5.96 -39.47
N LYS A 207 8.48 -4.65 -39.36
CA LYS A 207 7.23 -4.09 -38.84
C LYS A 207 6.05 -4.50 -39.72
N TRP A 208 6.16 -4.31 -41.03
CA TRP A 208 5.13 -4.71 -41.99
C TRP A 208 4.81 -6.20 -41.87
N LEU A 209 5.82 -7.07 -41.77
CA LEU A 209 5.60 -8.51 -41.59
C LEU A 209 4.86 -8.83 -40.30
N ASN A 210 5.22 -8.19 -39.18
CA ASN A 210 4.54 -8.40 -37.91
C ASN A 210 3.08 -7.92 -37.96
N ASP A 211 2.83 -6.75 -38.56
CA ASP A 211 1.47 -6.20 -38.74
C ASP A 211 0.59 -7.12 -39.61
N HIS A 212 1.20 -7.93 -40.48
CA HIS A 212 0.54 -8.89 -41.36
C HIS A 212 0.65 -10.35 -40.88
N ASN A 213 1.03 -10.59 -39.62
CA ASN A 213 1.16 -11.92 -39.02
C ASN A 213 2.11 -12.88 -39.76
N MET A 214 3.21 -12.34 -40.29
CA MET A 214 4.25 -13.07 -41.02
C MET A 214 5.56 -13.14 -40.24
N ARG A 215 6.36 -14.16 -40.51
CA ARG A 215 7.69 -14.37 -39.89
C ARG A 215 8.69 -13.30 -40.34
N SER A 216 9.44 -12.78 -39.38
CA SER A 216 10.43 -11.70 -39.56
C SER A 216 11.82 -12.06 -39.02
N ASP A 217 12.03 -13.33 -38.64
CA ASP A 217 13.22 -13.84 -37.93
C ASP A 217 14.44 -14.09 -38.84
N LYS A 218 14.23 -14.65 -40.04
CA LYS A 218 15.31 -14.97 -40.98
C LYS A 218 15.29 -14.00 -42.16
N VAL A 219 16.29 -13.11 -42.22
CA VAL A 219 16.46 -12.12 -43.28
C VAL A 219 17.62 -12.49 -44.21
N ASP A 220 17.34 -12.55 -45.51
CA ASP A 220 18.31 -12.67 -46.59
C ASP A 220 18.42 -11.30 -47.28
N VAL A 221 19.50 -10.56 -47.04
CA VAL A 221 19.74 -9.25 -47.65
C VAL A 221 20.63 -9.42 -48.88
N THR A 222 20.16 -8.91 -50.02
CA THR A 222 20.94 -8.82 -51.27
C THR A 222 21.17 -7.36 -51.63
N GLU A 223 21.80 -7.09 -52.77
CA GLU A 223 22.05 -5.73 -53.26
C GLU A 223 20.76 -4.91 -53.37
N ASN A 224 19.68 -5.52 -53.89
CA ASN A 224 18.44 -4.82 -54.23
C ASN A 224 17.20 -5.29 -53.45
N THR A 225 17.31 -6.34 -52.62
CA THR A 225 16.14 -6.90 -51.93
C THR A 225 16.42 -7.32 -50.50
N ILE A 226 15.42 -7.15 -49.65
CA ILE A 226 15.34 -7.69 -48.29
C ILE A 226 14.31 -8.81 -48.31
N ARG A 227 14.73 -10.07 -48.17
CA ARG A 227 13.83 -11.23 -48.24
C ARG A 227 13.66 -11.89 -46.88
N PHE A 228 12.42 -12.23 -46.52
CA PHE A 228 12.07 -12.95 -45.30
C PHE A 228 11.42 -14.28 -45.64
N ARG A 229 12.04 -15.38 -45.19
CA ARG A 229 11.53 -16.73 -45.42
C ARG A 229 10.41 -17.07 -44.43
N GLN A 230 9.26 -17.45 -44.97
CA GLN A 230 8.12 -17.95 -44.18
C GLN A 230 8.24 -19.47 -43.98
N ARG A 231 8.69 -20.18 -45.02
CA ARG A 231 8.90 -21.64 -45.03
C ARG A 231 10.12 -22.04 -45.84
N ASP A 232 10.54 -23.29 -45.67
CA ASP A 232 11.63 -23.86 -46.43
C ASP A 232 11.18 -24.10 -47.88
N PRO A 233 11.97 -23.71 -48.90
CA PRO A 233 11.67 -24.02 -50.30
C PRO A 233 11.44 -25.51 -50.57
N ASP A 234 12.08 -26.40 -49.83
CA ASP A 234 12.02 -27.85 -50.05
C ASP A 234 10.65 -28.45 -49.69
N ASP A 235 9.81 -27.70 -48.96
CA ASP A 235 8.45 -28.09 -48.61
C ASP A 235 7.48 -28.00 -49.81
N PHE A 236 7.90 -27.37 -50.92
CA PHE A 236 7.02 -27.01 -52.04
C PHE A 236 7.28 -27.84 -53.31
N ASP A 237 6.22 -28.13 -54.06
CA ASP A 237 6.32 -28.81 -55.36
C ASP A 237 6.75 -27.86 -56.49
N LYS A 238 6.18 -26.65 -56.50
CA LYS A 238 6.47 -25.58 -57.44
C LYS A 238 6.30 -24.23 -56.77
N LEU A 239 7.24 -23.33 -57.00
CA LEU A 239 7.22 -21.95 -56.53
C LEU A 239 7.02 -21.00 -57.71
N ARG A 240 6.31 -19.90 -57.47
CA ARG A 240 6.19 -18.76 -58.39
C ARG A 240 6.25 -17.46 -57.61
N THR A 241 6.76 -16.41 -58.25
CA THR A 241 6.75 -15.06 -57.68
C THR A 241 5.49 -14.34 -58.15
N ILE A 242 4.78 -13.71 -57.22
CA ILE A 242 3.70 -12.78 -57.51
C ILE A 242 4.08 -11.39 -57.02
N THR A 243 3.78 -10.40 -57.84
CA THR A 243 3.71 -9.01 -57.41
C THR A 243 2.22 -8.72 -57.25
N PRO A 244 1.75 -8.35 -56.04
CA PRO A 244 0.38 -7.88 -55.85
C PRO A 244 0.05 -6.82 -56.91
N GLY A 245 -1.18 -6.81 -57.43
CA GLY A 245 -1.68 -5.78 -58.35
C GLY A 245 -0.99 -5.63 -59.73
N SER A 246 -0.03 -6.49 -60.11
CA SER A 246 0.45 -6.50 -61.50
C SER A 246 -0.60 -7.13 -62.42
N GLU A 247 -0.92 -6.47 -63.54
CA GLU A 247 -1.93 -6.90 -64.54
C GLU A 247 -1.69 -8.31 -65.13
N ASN A 248 -0.51 -8.89 -64.93
CA ASN A 248 -0.12 -10.18 -65.49
C ASN A 248 -0.57 -11.40 -64.66
N ALA A 249 -1.39 -11.22 -63.63
CA ALA A 249 -2.01 -12.33 -62.91
C ALA A 249 -3.37 -12.70 -63.54
N THR A 250 -3.39 -13.18 -64.78
CA THR A 250 -4.33 -14.24 -65.26
C THR A 250 -4.06 -14.59 -66.71
N ASP A 251 -3.68 -15.85 -66.91
CA ASP A 251 -3.85 -16.56 -68.17
C ASP A 251 -5.33 -16.97 -68.34
N HIS A 252 -5.77 -16.91 -69.59
CA HIS A 252 -7.04 -17.31 -70.21
C HIS A 252 -8.35 -16.61 -69.81
N GLY A 253 -8.96 -16.03 -70.85
CA GLY A 253 -10.14 -15.18 -70.78
C GLY A 253 -11.41 -15.89 -70.36
N LYS A 254 -12.19 -15.18 -69.54
CA LYS A 254 -13.64 -15.10 -69.55
C LYS A 254 -14.08 -13.86 -68.75
N ASP A 255 -15.01 -13.13 -69.35
CA ASP A 255 -16.07 -12.34 -68.72
C ASP A 255 -15.71 -11.08 -67.90
N GLU A 256 -15.59 -9.94 -68.59
CA GLU A 256 -15.73 -8.60 -67.99
C GLU A 256 -17.03 -8.45 -67.16
N GLU A 257 -18.06 -9.20 -67.51
CA GLU A 257 -19.35 -9.21 -66.81
C GLU A 257 -19.25 -9.88 -65.43
N GLU A 258 -18.43 -10.92 -65.28
CA GLU A 258 -18.13 -11.52 -63.98
C GLU A 258 -17.28 -10.57 -63.13
N LYS A 259 -16.31 -9.88 -63.71
CA LYS A 259 -15.51 -8.85 -63.00
C LYS A 259 -16.38 -7.72 -62.47
N LYS A 260 -17.36 -7.24 -63.24
CA LYS A 260 -18.35 -6.23 -62.78
C LYS A 260 -19.27 -6.76 -61.68
N LYS A 261 -19.76 -7.99 -61.79
CA LYS A 261 -20.57 -8.63 -60.74
C LYS A 261 -19.78 -8.85 -59.45
N MET A 262 -18.52 -9.26 -59.56
CA MET A 262 -17.62 -9.42 -58.41
C MET A 262 -17.34 -8.08 -57.74
N LYS A 263 -17.06 -7.01 -58.51
CA LYS A 263 -16.85 -5.66 -57.97
C LYS A 263 -18.07 -5.13 -57.22
N ASN A 264 -19.26 -5.23 -57.81
CA ASN A 264 -20.51 -4.83 -57.14
C ASN A 264 -20.82 -5.67 -55.88
N ASN A 265 -20.50 -6.96 -55.89
CA ASN A 265 -20.64 -7.80 -54.70
C ASN A 265 -19.61 -7.46 -53.62
N PHE A 266 -18.41 -7.03 -54.00
CA PHE A 266 -17.37 -6.60 -53.09
C PHE A 266 -17.74 -5.27 -52.41
N GLU A 267 -18.17 -4.27 -53.19
CA GLU A 267 -18.62 -2.97 -52.68
C GLU A 267 -19.84 -3.12 -51.73
N LYS A 268 -20.79 -4.02 -52.05
CA LYS A 268 -21.90 -4.34 -51.14
C LYS A 268 -21.45 -5.03 -49.86
N LYS A 269 -20.43 -5.88 -49.92
CA LYS A 269 -19.87 -6.55 -48.73
C LYS A 269 -19.08 -5.58 -47.86
N GLU A 270 -18.26 -4.71 -48.45
CA GLU A 270 -17.53 -3.65 -47.74
C GLU A 270 -18.48 -2.72 -47.00
N LYS A 271 -19.53 -2.22 -47.67
CA LYS A 271 -20.52 -1.35 -47.02
C LYS A 271 -21.22 -2.03 -45.85
N LYS A 272 -21.61 -3.30 -46.02
CA LYS A 272 -22.25 -4.09 -44.96
C LYS A 272 -21.30 -4.44 -43.80
N MET A 273 -20.00 -4.46 -44.07
CA MET A 273 -18.95 -4.66 -43.06
C MET A 273 -18.67 -3.35 -42.31
N ALA A 274 -18.60 -2.21 -43.01
CA ALA A 274 -18.48 -0.87 -42.43
C ALA A 274 -19.66 -0.56 -41.49
N ASP A 275 -20.91 -0.77 -41.93
CA ASP A 275 -22.10 -0.57 -41.09
C ASP A 275 -22.09 -1.46 -39.83
N LYS A 276 -21.50 -2.66 -39.91
CA LYS A 276 -21.34 -3.57 -38.76
C LYS A 276 -20.24 -3.12 -37.81
N VAL A 277 -19.16 -2.53 -38.33
CA VAL A 277 -18.06 -1.99 -37.53
C VAL A 277 -18.55 -0.76 -36.77
N GLU A 278 -19.20 0.18 -37.46
CA GLU A 278 -19.76 1.40 -36.86
C GLU A 278 -20.79 1.07 -35.75
N LYS A 279 -21.68 0.11 -36.00
CA LYS A 279 -22.64 -0.34 -34.97
C LYS A 279 -21.95 -0.95 -33.75
N LYS A 280 -20.87 -1.72 -33.93
CA LYS A 280 -20.10 -2.29 -32.83
C LYS A 280 -19.32 -1.22 -32.06
N GLU A 281 -18.80 -0.20 -32.73
CA GLU A 281 -18.15 0.94 -32.09
C GLU A 281 -19.14 1.72 -31.22
N LEU A 282 -20.36 1.97 -31.71
CA LEU A 282 -21.43 2.60 -30.92
C LEU A 282 -21.82 1.76 -29.69
N ASP A 283 -21.88 0.43 -29.83
CA ASP A 283 -22.14 -0.47 -28.70
C ASP A 283 -21.00 -0.43 -27.66
N ILE A 284 -19.74 -0.37 -28.10
CA ILE A 284 -18.56 -0.25 -27.22
C ILE A 284 -18.57 1.09 -26.49
N GLU A 285 -18.84 2.19 -27.18
CA GLU A 285 -18.88 3.53 -26.59
C GLU A 285 -19.99 3.64 -25.53
N ALA A 286 -21.16 3.06 -25.81
CA ALA A 286 -22.25 2.98 -24.83
C ALA A 286 -21.88 2.16 -23.59
N VAL A 287 -21.15 1.05 -23.75
CA VAL A 287 -20.65 0.24 -22.63
C VAL A 287 -19.61 1.02 -21.83
N MET A 288 -18.64 1.66 -22.48
CA MET A 288 -17.61 2.47 -21.83
C MET A 288 -18.20 3.64 -21.02
N LYS A 289 -19.24 4.29 -21.56
CA LYS A 289 -19.97 5.34 -20.85
C LYS A 289 -20.64 4.80 -19.59
N ARG A 290 -21.36 3.68 -19.66
CA ARG A 290 -21.99 3.05 -18.49
C ARG A 290 -20.97 2.64 -17.42
N MET A 291 -19.83 2.10 -17.83
CA MET A 291 -18.74 1.76 -16.90
C MET A 291 -18.16 3.01 -16.22
N THR A 292 -18.02 4.10 -16.97
CA THR A 292 -17.55 5.39 -16.44
C THR A 292 -18.54 5.97 -15.44
N ASP A 293 -19.84 5.93 -15.75
CA ASP A 293 -20.90 6.42 -14.87
C ASP A 293 -20.99 5.59 -13.57
N ASP A 294 -20.93 4.26 -13.65
CA ASP A 294 -20.90 3.36 -12.48
C ASP A 294 -19.64 3.60 -11.62
N PHE A 295 -18.49 3.80 -12.25
CA PHE A 295 -17.25 4.12 -11.55
C PHE A 295 -17.35 5.46 -10.81
N ASN A 296 -17.86 6.49 -11.47
CA ASN A 296 -18.05 7.81 -10.87
C ASN A 296 -19.05 7.78 -9.72
N GLN A 297 -20.15 7.02 -9.86
CA GLN A 297 -21.13 6.85 -8.79
C GLN A 297 -20.53 6.13 -7.56
N LYS A 298 -19.75 5.06 -7.78
CA LYS A 298 -19.03 4.38 -6.70
C LYS A 298 -18.03 5.32 -6.01
N LEU A 299 -17.31 6.13 -6.77
CA LEU A 299 -16.37 7.10 -6.24
C LEU A 299 -17.07 8.15 -5.36
N GLU A 300 -18.21 8.69 -5.80
CA GLU A 300 -18.98 9.66 -5.01
C GLU A 300 -19.55 9.05 -3.72
N ASN A 301 -20.03 7.81 -3.77
CA ASN A 301 -20.47 7.10 -2.56
C ASN A 301 -19.31 6.90 -1.58
N GLN A 302 -18.13 6.49 -2.05
CA GLN A 302 -16.94 6.34 -1.21
C GLN A 302 -16.50 7.68 -0.59
N LYS A 303 -16.54 8.78 -1.36
CA LYS A 303 -16.26 10.12 -0.82
C LYS A 303 -17.23 10.49 0.30
N LYS A 304 -18.52 10.23 0.11
CA LYS A 304 -19.56 10.52 1.11
C LYS A 304 -19.35 9.72 2.39
N ASP A 305 -19.04 8.43 2.28
CA ASP A 305 -18.74 7.57 3.42
C ASP A 305 -17.46 8.02 4.16
N PHE A 306 -16.43 8.43 3.41
CA PHE A 306 -15.20 8.95 3.99
C PHE A 306 -15.41 10.26 4.74
N VAL A 307 -16.16 11.21 4.17
CA VAL A 307 -16.50 12.48 4.83
C VAL A 307 -17.29 12.23 6.12
N LYS A 308 -18.24 11.28 6.09
CA LYS A 308 -18.98 10.89 7.30
C LYS A 308 -18.04 10.32 8.37
N SER A 309 -17.14 9.42 7.99
CA SER A 309 -16.16 8.84 8.92
C SER A 309 -15.22 9.88 9.52
N LEU A 310 -14.82 10.90 8.75
CA LEU A 310 -14.04 12.02 9.26
C LEU A 310 -14.81 12.85 10.29
N SER A 311 -16.09 13.14 10.03
CA SER A 311 -16.95 13.84 11.00
C SER A 311 -17.09 13.06 12.30
N ASP A 312 -17.38 11.75 12.22
CA ASP A 312 -17.52 10.90 13.40
C ASP A 312 -16.24 10.85 14.24
N LYS A 313 -15.08 10.83 13.58
CA LYS A 313 -13.77 10.89 14.26
C LYS A 313 -13.48 12.25 14.88
N ASP A 314 -13.88 13.35 14.24
CA ASP A 314 -13.72 14.70 14.79
C ASP A 314 -14.53 14.86 16.08
N ASP A 315 -15.76 14.35 16.10
CA ASP A 315 -16.60 14.33 17.31
C ASP A 315 -16.02 13.43 18.41
N GLN A 316 -15.45 12.27 18.04
CA GLN A 316 -14.72 11.43 19.00
C GLN A 316 -13.51 12.15 19.59
N VAL A 317 -12.71 12.84 18.78
CA VAL A 317 -11.54 13.60 19.25
C VAL A 317 -11.96 14.71 20.21
N LYS A 318 -13.02 15.46 19.89
CA LYS A 318 -13.58 16.47 20.80
C LYS A 318 -14.03 15.85 22.13
N SER A 319 -14.72 14.71 22.08
CA SER A 319 -15.18 14.02 23.29
C SER A 319 -14.02 13.51 24.15
N LEU A 320 -12.94 13.02 23.53
CA LEU A 320 -11.74 12.56 24.22
C LEU A 320 -10.96 13.73 24.82
N ALA A 321 -10.89 14.87 24.13
CA ALA A 321 -10.25 16.08 24.65
C ALA A 321 -10.95 16.61 25.91
N ILE A 322 -12.29 16.58 25.93
CA ILE A 322 -13.08 16.94 27.12
C ILE A 322 -12.77 15.97 28.26
N LYS A 323 -12.87 14.65 28.02
CA LYS A 323 -12.56 13.63 29.03
C LYS A 323 -11.15 13.74 29.58
N LEU A 324 -10.16 14.05 28.74
CA LEU A 324 -8.78 14.24 29.17
C LEU A 324 -8.66 15.46 30.09
N THR A 325 -9.31 16.57 29.73
CA THR A 325 -9.32 17.79 30.56
C THR A 325 -10.00 17.55 31.91
N ASP A 326 -11.12 16.82 31.92
CA ASP A 326 -11.83 16.45 33.15
C ASP A 326 -10.95 15.55 34.04
N ALA A 327 -10.33 14.51 33.46
CA ALA A 327 -9.43 13.61 34.18
C ALA A 327 -8.17 14.31 34.72
N GLU A 328 -7.60 15.27 33.97
CA GLU A 328 -6.49 16.11 34.45
C GLU A 328 -6.93 16.98 35.64
N THR A 329 -8.13 17.57 35.56
CA THR A 329 -8.70 18.39 36.64
C THR A 329 -8.96 17.55 37.90
N GLU A 330 -9.52 16.35 37.76
CA GLU A 330 -9.72 15.41 38.87
C GLU A 330 -8.40 15.02 39.52
N ARG A 331 -7.41 14.63 38.72
CA ARG A 331 -6.07 14.27 39.20
C ARG A 331 -5.39 15.41 39.95
N ASP A 332 -5.53 16.64 39.48
CA ASP A 332 -4.93 17.80 40.15
C ASP A 332 -5.67 18.16 41.44
N ASN A 333 -7.01 18.06 41.47
CA ASN A 333 -7.79 18.21 42.70
C ASN A 333 -7.44 17.15 43.75
N GLU A 334 -7.22 15.90 43.34
CA GLU A 334 -6.77 14.83 44.24
C GLU A 334 -5.39 15.14 44.84
N LYS A 335 -4.42 15.57 44.02
CA LYS A 335 -3.10 15.98 44.53
C LYS A 335 -3.20 17.14 45.52
N ILE A 336 -4.05 18.13 45.23
CA ILE A 336 -4.27 19.27 46.12
C ILE A 336 -4.86 18.79 47.44
N SER A 337 -5.90 17.95 47.39
CA SER A 337 -6.52 17.36 48.57
C SER A 337 -5.49 16.61 49.43
N MET A 338 -4.66 15.77 48.81
CA MET A 338 -3.60 15.03 49.48
C MET A 338 -2.57 15.94 50.15
N ASN A 339 -2.13 17.01 49.49
CA ASN A 339 -1.17 17.96 50.05
C ASN A 339 -1.76 18.70 51.24
N VAL A 340 -2.99 19.22 51.11
CA VAL A 340 -3.68 19.95 52.18
C VAL A 340 -3.93 19.05 53.38
N ASP A 341 -4.35 17.80 53.16
CA ASP A 341 -4.53 16.80 54.21
C ASP A 341 -3.22 16.45 54.92
N GLY A 342 -2.14 16.29 54.15
CA GLY A 342 -0.79 16.13 54.67
C GLY A 342 -0.39 17.28 55.59
N TRP A 343 -0.55 18.52 55.15
CA TRP A 343 -0.22 19.69 55.97
C TRP A 343 -1.06 19.83 57.23
N VAL A 344 -2.32 19.41 57.20
CA VAL A 344 -3.15 19.34 58.42
C VAL A 344 -2.62 18.29 59.38
N LYS A 345 -2.28 17.09 58.88
CA LYS A 345 -1.69 16.00 59.68
C LYS A 345 -0.35 16.41 60.30
N ASP A 346 0.48 17.10 59.53
CA ASP A 346 1.83 17.50 59.94
C ASP A 346 1.83 18.72 60.90
N GLY A 347 0.67 19.32 61.18
CA GLY A 347 0.53 20.48 62.05
C GLY A 347 0.94 21.80 61.39
N ILE A 348 1.18 21.78 60.08
CA ILE A 348 1.51 22.95 59.25
C ILE A 348 0.26 23.82 59.04
N LEU A 349 -0.90 23.18 58.80
CA LEU A 349 -2.17 23.85 58.53
C LEU A 349 -3.22 23.53 59.60
N LYS A 350 -3.91 24.55 60.11
CA LYS A 350 -5.06 24.32 61.02
C LYS A 350 -6.25 23.75 60.24
N PRO A 351 -7.03 22.79 60.81
CA PRO A 351 -8.21 22.23 60.15
C PRO A 351 -9.23 23.29 59.67
N ALA A 352 -9.38 24.38 60.44
CA ALA A 352 -10.26 25.50 60.08
C ALA A 352 -9.89 26.18 58.74
N ASN A 353 -8.62 26.10 58.35
CA ASN A 353 -8.10 26.74 57.14
C ASN A 353 -8.07 25.79 55.93
N LYS A 354 -8.39 24.50 56.10
CA LYS A 354 -8.36 23.46 55.07
C LYS A 354 -9.11 23.88 53.80
N SER A 355 -10.37 24.31 53.95
CA SER A 355 -11.23 24.69 52.83
C SER A 355 -10.71 25.92 52.08
N ALA A 356 -10.17 26.91 52.81
CA ALA A 356 -9.62 28.12 52.22
C ALA A 356 -8.35 27.83 51.39
N VAL A 357 -7.44 27.00 51.91
CA VAL A 357 -6.21 26.63 51.22
C VAL A 357 -6.49 25.70 50.03
N TYR A 358 -7.39 24.73 50.18
CA TYR A 358 -7.84 23.89 49.06
C TYR A 358 -8.38 24.76 47.92
N THR A 359 -9.31 25.67 48.23
CA THR A 359 -9.92 26.59 47.25
C THR A 359 -8.87 27.48 46.57
N LEU A 360 -7.91 28.00 47.34
CA LEU A 360 -6.81 28.79 46.79
C LEU A 360 -5.98 27.98 45.80
N LEU A 361 -5.53 26.79 46.19
CA LEU A 361 -4.68 25.94 45.35
C LEU A 361 -5.40 25.49 44.07
N THR A 362 -6.68 25.12 44.15
CA THR A 362 -7.50 24.77 42.97
C THR A 362 -7.63 25.94 41.99
N ASN A 363 -7.72 27.17 42.48
CA ASN A 363 -7.73 28.35 41.61
C ASN A 363 -6.36 28.66 41.00
N LEU A 364 -5.27 28.24 41.65
CA LEU A 364 -3.90 28.42 41.14
C LEU A 364 -3.53 27.36 40.07
N THR A 365 -4.06 26.14 40.14
CA THR A 365 -3.90 25.12 39.09
C THR A 365 -4.69 25.44 37.82
N ASN A 366 -5.89 26.02 37.95
CA ASN A 366 -6.71 26.44 36.79
C ASN A 366 -6.12 27.62 36.01
N ALA A 367 -5.12 28.32 36.55
CA ALA A 367 -4.40 29.37 35.85
C ALA A 367 -3.34 28.76 34.93
N LYS A 368 -3.71 28.46 33.67
CA LYS A 368 -2.78 28.08 32.59
C LYS A 368 -1.48 28.89 32.68
N THR A 369 -0.42 28.21 33.14
CA THR A 369 1.00 28.55 33.00
C THR A 369 1.37 30.02 33.19
N LYS A 370 1.09 30.61 34.36
CA LYS A 370 1.87 31.77 34.81
C LYS A 370 3.12 31.25 35.51
N THR A 371 4.26 31.29 34.82
CA THR A 371 5.55 31.16 35.48
C THR A 371 5.91 32.49 36.14
N VAL A 372 6.51 32.41 37.31
CA VAL A 372 7.05 33.57 38.04
C VAL A 372 8.56 33.41 38.12
N LYS A 373 9.26 34.54 37.99
CA LYS A 373 10.71 34.65 38.08
C LYS A 373 11.09 35.47 39.29
N PHE A 374 11.89 34.91 40.17
CA PHE A 374 12.44 35.60 41.34
C PHE A 374 13.85 35.10 41.65
N ALA A 375 14.61 35.83 42.46
CA ALA A 375 15.91 35.39 42.94
C ALA A 375 15.74 34.60 44.24
N ASP A 376 16.39 33.44 44.37
CA ASP A 376 16.43 32.67 45.62
C ASP A 376 17.34 33.33 46.67
N SER A 377 17.49 32.69 47.84
CA SER A 377 18.34 33.17 48.93
C SER A 377 19.83 33.27 48.56
N GLU A 378 20.27 32.62 47.48
CA GLU A 378 21.63 32.69 46.92
C GLU A 378 21.72 33.67 45.73
N ASN A 379 20.66 34.47 45.51
CA ASN A 379 20.54 35.44 44.43
C ASN A 379 20.54 34.81 43.02
N LYS A 380 20.18 33.52 42.90
CA LYS A 380 20.06 32.81 41.62
C LYS A 380 18.63 32.93 41.07
N PRO A 381 18.45 33.13 39.75
CA PRO A 381 17.13 33.21 39.15
C PRO A 381 16.41 31.86 39.18
N VAL A 382 15.23 31.82 39.77
CA VAL A 382 14.31 30.68 39.80
C VAL A 382 13.09 31.01 38.97
N GLU A 383 12.75 30.13 38.02
CA GLU A 383 11.50 30.16 37.27
C GLU A 383 10.66 28.95 37.67
N THR A 384 9.44 29.19 38.16
CA THR A 384 8.51 28.13 38.61
C THR A 384 7.08 28.54 38.32
N ASN A 385 6.15 27.58 38.21
CA ASN A 385 4.74 27.93 38.17
C ASN A 385 4.25 28.35 39.58
N VAL A 386 3.18 29.15 39.62
CA VAL A 386 2.65 29.73 40.87
C VAL A 386 2.09 28.66 41.82
N TYR A 387 1.56 27.56 41.29
CA TYR A 387 1.06 26.45 42.10
C TYR A 387 2.19 25.76 42.88
N ASP A 388 3.27 25.37 42.20
CA ASP A 388 4.44 24.74 42.80
C ASP A 388 5.13 25.67 43.80
N LEU A 389 5.12 26.98 43.54
CA LEU A 389 5.62 27.97 44.49
C LEU A 389 4.76 27.97 45.77
N ALA A 390 3.44 27.98 45.65
CA ALA A 390 2.55 27.94 46.81
C ALA A 390 2.74 26.64 47.61
N VAL A 391 2.82 25.48 46.93
CA VAL A 391 3.09 24.18 47.57
C VAL A 391 4.43 24.21 48.32
N LYS A 392 5.49 24.75 47.72
CA LYS A 392 6.81 24.89 48.38
C LYS A 392 6.78 25.78 49.61
N ILE A 393 6.05 26.90 49.55
CA ILE A 393 5.90 27.82 50.68
C ILE A 393 5.25 27.08 51.85
N PHE A 394 4.09 26.44 51.65
CA PHE A 394 3.41 25.70 52.71
C PHE A 394 4.25 24.54 53.25
N ALA A 395 4.93 23.78 52.38
CA ALA A 395 5.81 22.68 52.80
C ALA A 395 7.03 23.16 53.63
N GLY A 396 7.47 24.41 53.45
CA GLY A 396 8.58 25.01 54.19
C GLY A 396 8.16 25.75 55.47
N MET A 397 6.86 25.80 55.81
CA MET A 397 6.40 26.46 57.02
C MET A 397 6.68 25.61 58.26
N GLU A 398 7.04 26.26 59.35
CA GLU A 398 7.15 25.62 60.66
C GLU A 398 5.78 25.18 61.19
N LYS A 399 5.77 24.16 62.06
CA LYS A 399 4.53 23.64 62.66
C LYS A 399 3.83 24.74 63.45
N THR A 400 2.57 24.99 63.11
CA THR A 400 1.78 26.04 63.75
C THR A 400 1.02 25.53 64.98
N VAL A 401 0.72 24.22 65.05
CA VAL A 401 0.06 23.54 66.17
C VAL A 401 0.54 22.09 66.25
N GLU A 402 0.82 21.57 67.45
CA GLU A 402 1.03 20.13 67.67
C GLU A 402 -0.30 19.43 67.94
N PHE A 403 -0.76 18.61 66.99
CA PHE A 403 -1.92 17.73 67.18
C PHE A 403 -1.52 16.36 67.77
N GLY A 404 -0.58 16.38 68.72
CA GLY A 404 -0.17 15.21 69.48
C GLY A 404 -1.02 15.06 70.74
N GLU A 405 -1.65 13.91 70.92
CA GLU A 405 -2.16 13.39 72.19
C GLU A 405 -3.55 13.82 72.70
N THR A 406 -4.61 13.76 71.88
CA THR A 406 -5.95 13.39 72.42
C THR A 406 -6.91 12.88 71.35
N ALA A 407 -6.54 11.81 70.65
CA ALA A 407 -7.53 10.89 70.07
C ALA A 407 -6.89 9.50 69.97
N GLY A 408 -7.42 8.57 70.75
CA GLY A 408 -6.87 7.23 70.91
C GLY A 408 -6.76 6.45 69.61
N ASN A 409 -5.58 5.87 69.42
CA ASN A 409 -5.37 4.51 68.94
C ASN A 409 -6.22 4.09 67.72
N SER A 410 -5.98 4.70 66.55
CA SER A 410 -6.27 4.05 65.27
C SER A 410 -4.95 3.80 64.56
N LYS A 411 -4.58 2.51 64.51
CA LYS A 411 -3.42 1.98 63.79
C LYS A 411 -3.29 2.61 62.41
N GLU A 412 -2.12 3.16 62.12
CA GLU A 412 -1.67 3.46 60.76
C GLU A 412 -1.80 2.21 59.89
N LEU A 413 -2.59 2.30 58.82
CA LEU A 413 -2.67 1.29 57.77
C LEU A 413 -1.90 1.81 56.56
N SER A 414 -0.73 1.18 56.38
CA SER A 414 0.11 1.18 55.18
C SER A 414 -0.71 0.97 53.89
N ARG A 415 -0.25 1.59 52.80
CA ARG A 415 -0.74 1.43 51.42
C ARG A 415 -0.38 0.07 50.82
N ASP A 416 -0.86 -0.99 51.46
CA ASP A 416 -0.96 -2.32 50.88
C ASP A 416 -2.15 -3.02 51.57
N THR A 417 -3.37 -2.59 51.25
CA THR A 417 -4.53 -3.00 52.05
C THR A 417 -4.92 -4.43 51.73
N ASN A 418 -4.65 -5.29 52.71
CA ASN A 418 -5.30 -6.57 52.93
C ASN A 418 -6.80 -6.47 52.55
N PRO A 419 -7.35 -7.40 51.74
CA PRO A 419 -8.74 -7.36 51.29
C PRO A 419 -9.77 -7.14 52.42
N SER A 420 -9.48 -7.60 53.64
CA SER A 420 -10.35 -7.37 54.80
C SER A 420 -10.44 -5.91 55.24
N ASP A 421 -9.36 -5.14 55.12
CA ASP A 421 -9.32 -3.73 55.52
C ASP A 421 -10.03 -2.85 54.48
N GLU A 422 -9.88 -3.19 53.21
CA GLU A 422 -10.58 -2.53 52.10
C GLU A 422 -12.10 -2.76 52.14
N VAL A 423 -12.52 -3.99 52.42
CA VAL A 423 -13.94 -4.33 52.62
C VAL A 423 -14.54 -3.59 53.81
N ASN A 424 -13.81 -3.49 54.93
CA ASN A 424 -14.26 -2.76 56.12
C ASN A 424 -14.40 -1.25 55.84
N ARG A 425 -13.44 -0.67 55.09
CA ARG A 425 -13.49 0.73 54.66
C ARG A 425 -14.73 1.02 53.80
N LYS A 426 -14.94 0.24 52.72
CA LYS A 426 -16.10 0.40 51.83
C LYS A 426 -17.43 0.14 52.54
N THR A 427 -17.48 -0.80 53.48
CA THR A 427 -18.68 -1.08 54.28
C THR A 427 -19.06 0.12 55.16
N LYS A 428 -18.07 0.76 55.81
CA LYS A 428 -18.30 1.97 56.62
C LYS A 428 -18.69 3.18 55.78
N GLU A 429 -18.10 3.34 54.60
CA GLU A 429 -18.44 4.39 53.63
C GLU A 429 -19.90 4.24 53.19
N TYR A 430 -20.30 3.03 52.75
CA TYR A 430 -21.69 2.73 52.39
C TYR A 430 -22.68 2.99 53.53
N MET A 431 -22.35 2.58 54.77
CA MET A 431 -23.21 2.84 55.94
C MET A 431 -23.33 4.34 56.25
N SER A 432 -22.25 5.10 56.09
CA SER A 432 -22.26 6.55 56.31
C SER A 432 -23.12 7.28 55.27
N GLU A 433 -23.00 6.91 54.00
CA GLU A 433 -23.77 7.48 52.90
C GLU A 433 -25.27 7.18 53.03
N ASN A 434 -25.60 5.96 53.47
CA ASN A 434 -26.98 5.50 53.62
C ASN A 434 -27.54 5.72 55.04
N LYS A 435 -26.80 6.42 55.91
CA LYS A 435 -27.18 6.73 57.31
C LYS A 435 -27.65 5.48 58.09
N MET A 436 -26.93 4.38 57.92
CA MET A 436 -27.25 3.10 58.55
C MET A 436 -26.68 3.02 59.96
N GLU A 437 -27.49 2.51 60.89
CA GLU A 437 -27.07 2.25 62.28
C GLU A 437 -25.97 1.18 62.36
N ALA A 438 -25.09 1.28 63.36
CA ALA A 438 -23.93 0.40 63.52
C ALA A 438 -24.28 -1.10 63.57
N GLU A 439 -25.47 -1.45 64.08
CA GLU A 439 -25.99 -2.83 64.14
C GLU A 439 -26.25 -3.44 62.76
N LYS A 440 -26.32 -2.61 61.70
CA LYS A 440 -26.56 -3.02 60.32
C LYS A 440 -25.29 -3.30 59.51
N TYR A 441 -24.14 -3.39 60.17
CA TYR A 441 -22.86 -3.62 59.51
C TYR A 441 -22.84 -4.92 58.67
N ALA A 442 -23.41 -6.01 59.18
CA ALA A 442 -23.46 -7.28 58.45
C ALA A 442 -24.33 -7.21 57.18
N ASP A 443 -25.36 -6.37 57.18
CA ASP A 443 -26.24 -6.16 56.02
C ASP A 443 -25.53 -5.28 54.97
N ALA A 444 -24.88 -4.19 55.41
CA ALA A 444 -24.08 -3.32 54.54
C ALA A 444 -22.89 -4.06 53.90
N LEU A 445 -22.23 -4.93 54.66
CA LEU A 445 -21.13 -5.77 54.17
C LEU A 445 -21.56 -6.65 53.01
N LYS A 446 -22.75 -7.26 53.09
CA LYS A 446 -23.30 -8.10 52.01
C LYS A 446 -23.56 -7.29 50.75
N ILE A 447 -24.03 -6.06 50.89
CA ILE A 447 -24.30 -5.18 49.74
C ILE A 447 -22.99 -4.82 49.05
N VAL A 448 -22.00 -4.33 49.81
CA VAL A 448 -20.68 -3.97 49.27
C VAL A 448 -19.99 -5.14 48.57
N LEU A 449 -20.07 -6.35 49.12
CA LEU A 449 -19.50 -7.55 48.49
C LEU A 449 -20.33 -8.04 47.28
N THR A 450 -21.61 -7.66 47.17
CA THR A 450 -22.44 -7.99 46.00
C THR A 450 -22.17 -7.03 44.85
N ASP A 451 -21.95 -5.75 45.16
CA ASP A 451 -21.70 -4.70 44.18
C ASP A 451 -20.28 -4.73 43.61
N ASP A 452 -19.33 -5.38 44.30
CA ASP A 452 -17.93 -5.53 43.87
C ASP A 452 -17.48 -7.00 43.87
N PRO A 453 -17.74 -7.75 42.78
CA PRO A 453 -17.42 -9.19 42.67
C PRO A 453 -15.91 -9.49 42.74
N GLU A 454 -15.06 -8.59 42.27
CA GLU A 454 -13.60 -8.75 42.32
C GLU A 454 -13.09 -8.60 43.77
N LEU A 455 -13.58 -7.60 44.50
CA LEU A 455 -13.27 -7.43 45.91
C LEU A 455 -13.78 -8.60 46.74
N LYS A 456 -14.97 -9.14 46.43
CA LYS A 456 -15.50 -10.35 47.04
C LYS A 456 -14.58 -11.55 46.83
N ALA A 457 -14.13 -11.79 45.60
CA ALA A 457 -13.21 -12.89 45.29
C ALA A 457 -11.90 -12.77 46.10
N ARG A 458 -11.33 -11.56 46.18
CA ARG A 458 -10.11 -11.27 46.96
C ARG A 458 -10.32 -11.42 48.47
N TYR A 459 -11.51 -11.10 48.98
CA TYR A 459 -11.87 -11.22 50.40
C TYR A 459 -12.10 -12.67 50.83
N THR A 460 -12.69 -13.50 49.96
CA THR A 460 -13.01 -14.90 50.26
C THR A 460 -11.87 -15.90 49.99
N ALA A 461 -10.80 -15.48 49.32
CA ALA A 461 -9.66 -16.33 48.97
C ALA A 461 -8.67 -16.59 50.13
N ARG A 462 -9.11 -16.40 51.38
CA ARG A 462 -8.31 -16.60 52.60
C ARG A 462 -8.76 -17.80 53.41
#